data_AF-A0A9X2SUG2-F1
#
_entry.id   AF-A0A9X2SUG2-F1
#
_cell.length_a   1.000
_cell.length_b   1.000
_cell.length_c   1.000
_cell.angle_alpha   90.00
_cell.angle_beta   90.00
_cell.angle_gamma   90.00
#
_symmetry.space_group_name_H-M   'P 1'
#
loop_
_entity.id
_entity.type
_entity.pdbx_description
1 polymer ?
#
loop_
_entity_poly.entity_id
_entity_poly.type
_entity_poly.pdbx_seq_one_letter_code
_entity_poly.pdbx_strand_id
1 'polypeptide(L)'
;MISTLTWEGVDLSKESQESAPYRTDSIQYYMVQTIIDKHDYLIDDDGCGEVADLVAIDNSEHQIDVTLYHLKYAKGGKVTGQIENLYQVCGQAQKSIRWKYVGGNKVFQHILKRDEQKKSKGKSSSLLKGNTSEIIKLREEASNKKELRYHIVIVQPGMSKSKCSSEMRILLGNTVQVLHEMANIDCRVICSE
;
A
#
# COMPACT_ATOMS: atom_id res chain seq x y z
N MET A 1 16.07 2.53 0.99
CA MET A 1 15.22 1.33 1.15
C MET A 1 14.38 1.39 2.42
N ILE A 2 14.97 1.58 3.61
CA ILE A 2 14.21 1.68 4.88
C ILE A 2 14.13 3.13 5.38
N SER A 3 12.92 3.63 5.60
CA SER A 3 12.61 4.87 6.34
C SER A 3 11.86 4.56 7.62
N THR A 4 11.84 5.51 8.55
CA THR A 4 11.23 5.34 9.88
C THR A 4 10.20 6.43 10.15
N LEU A 5 9.20 6.10 10.97
CA LEU A 5 8.20 7.02 11.50
C LEU A 5 8.09 6.81 13.02
N THR A 6 7.66 7.85 13.74
CA THR A 6 7.53 7.82 15.22
C THR A 6 6.27 7.09 15.69
N TRP A 7 5.23 7.05 14.85
CA TRP A 7 3.91 6.47 15.17
C TRP A 7 3.25 7.11 16.40
N GLU A 8 3.51 8.40 16.62
CA GLU A 8 2.93 9.14 17.74
C GLU A 8 1.39 9.18 17.65
N GLY A 9 0.72 8.84 18.74
CA GLY A 9 -0.75 8.79 18.80
C GLY A 9 -1.39 7.62 18.07
N VAL A 10 -0.61 6.63 17.59
CA VAL A 10 -1.11 5.47 16.85
C VAL A 10 -1.18 4.24 17.75
N ASP A 11 -2.33 3.57 17.77
CA ASP A 11 -2.46 2.24 18.33
C ASP A 11 -1.97 1.20 17.30
N LEU A 12 -0.77 0.68 17.52
CA LEU A 12 -0.14 -0.28 16.60
C LEU A 12 -0.88 -1.62 16.49
N SER A 13 -1.87 -1.89 17.35
CA SER A 13 -2.76 -3.05 17.20
C SER A 13 -3.87 -2.83 16.16
N LYS A 14 -4.10 -1.58 15.74
CA LYS A 14 -5.17 -1.19 14.81
C LYS A 14 -4.58 -0.86 13.44
N GLU A 15 -4.76 -1.78 12.50
CA GLU A 15 -4.32 -1.63 11.11
C GLU A 15 -5.18 -0.62 10.34
N SER A 16 -6.49 -0.90 10.26
CA SER A 16 -7.44 -0.19 9.38
C SER A 16 -8.04 1.07 10.02
N GLN A 17 -8.28 2.09 9.19
CA GLN A 17 -9.05 3.30 9.53
C GLN A 17 -10.57 3.11 9.41
N GLU A 18 -11.02 1.98 8.88
CA GLU A 18 -12.43 1.67 8.60
C GLU A 18 -13.09 2.64 7.61
N SER A 19 -14.41 2.52 7.41
CA SER A 19 -15.17 3.50 6.60
C SER A 19 -15.58 4.70 7.44
N ALA A 20 -15.88 5.84 6.80
CA ALA A 20 -16.27 7.04 7.53
C ALA A 20 -17.50 6.80 8.44
N PRO A 21 -17.52 7.33 9.68
CA PRO A 21 -16.47 8.15 10.30
C PRO A 21 -15.20 7.36 10.61
N TYR A 22 -14.05 7.89 10.17
CA TYR A 22 -12.77 7.17 10.22
C TYR A 22 -12.27 7.02 11.65
N ARG A 23 -11.65 5.86 11.94
CA ARG A 23 -10.80 5.67 13.10
C ARG A 23 -9.49 6.43 12.90
N THR A 24 -9.21 7.38 13.79
CA THR A 24 -8.07 8.31 13.65
C THR A 24 -6.80 7.87 14.37
N ASP A 25 -6.85 6.80 15.16
CA ASP A 25 -5.71 6.24 15.91
C ASP A 25 -5.13 4.95 15.29
N SER A 26 -5.41 4.70 14.00
CA SER A 26 -4.91 3.52 13.28
C SER A 26 -3.66 3.80 12.43
N ILE A 27 -2.94 2.72 12.11
CA ILE A 27 -1.77 2.76 11.23
C ILE A 27 -2.14 3.31 9.86
N GLN A 28 -3.25 2.85 9.27
CA GLN A 28 -3.70 3.31 7.96
C GLN A 28 -4.07 4.78 7.97
N TYR A 29 -4.77 5.28 8.99
CA TYR A 29 -5.11 6.70 9.07
C TYR A 29 -3.85 7.57 9.15
N TYR A 30 -2.90 7.19 10.01
CA TYR A 30 -1.61 7.87 10.12
C TYR A 30 -0.85 7.88 8.78
N MET A 31 -0.83 6.74 8.07
CA MET A 31 -0.21 6.64 6.76
C MET A 31 -0.90 7.51 5.72
N VAL A 32 -2.24 7.55 5.69
CA VAL A 32 -3.01 8.43 4.80
C VAL A 32 -2.57 9.89 5.00
N GLN A 33 -2.56 10.39 6.24
CA GLN A 33 -2.11 11.76 6.52
C GLN A 33 -0.66 12.00 6.10
N THR A 34 0.19 10.98 6.20
CA THR A 34 1.62 11.09 5.86
C THR A 34 1.88 11.17 4.35
N ILE A 35 1.00 10.62 3.50
CA ILE A 35 1.27 10.44 2.06
C ILE A 35 0.26 11.11 1.13
N ILE A 36 -0.92 11.53 1.59
CA ILE A 36 -1.98 12.04 0.73
C ILE A 36 -1.58 13.28 -0.08
N ASP A 37 -0.73 14.15 0.48
CA ASP A 37 -0.25 15.36 -0.20
C ASP A 37 0.97 15.09 -1.10
N LYS A 38 1.55 13.89 -1.02
CA LYS A 38 2.72 13.50 -1.82
C LYS A 38 2.37 12.83 -3.14
N HIS A 39 1.10 12.51 -3.34
CA HIS A 39 0.62 11.77 -4.50
C HIS A 39 -0.54 12.48 -5.18
N ASP A 40 -0.71 12.31 -6.50
CA ASP A 40 -1.86 12.90 -7.22
C ASP A 40 -3.19 12.30 -6.75
N TYR A 41 -3.21 10.98 -6.55
CA TYR A 41 -4.39 10.21 -6.13
C TYR A 41 -4.04 9.28 -4.97
N LEU A 42 -5.02 9.03 -4.10
CA LEU A 42 -4.90 8.07 -3.00
C LEU A 42 -6.21 7.31 -2.82
N ILE A 43 -6.11 5.99 -2.75
CA ILE A 43 -7.22 5.06 -2.67
C ILE A 43 -7.06 4.18 -1.42
N ASP A 44 -8.13 4.11 -0.63
CA ASP A 44 -8.36 3.10 0.41
C ASP A 44 -8.92 1.83 -0.23
N ASP A 45 -8.04 0.87 -0.48
CA ASP A 45 -8.39 -0.41 -1.09
C ASP A 45 -8.44 -1.57 -0.06
N ASP A 46 -8.24 -1.26 1.23
CA ASP A 46 -8.25 -2.22 2.35
C ASP A 46 -9.51 -3.11 2.36
N GLY A 47 -9.26 -4.40 2.52
CA GLY A 47 -10.24 -5.44 2.79
C GLY A 47 -10.12 -6.65 1.86
N CYS A 48 -11.01 -7.63 2.02
CA CYS A 48 -10.96 -8.88 1.26
C CYS A 48 -10.88 -8.63 -0.26
N GLY A 49 -9.86 -9.21 -0.90
CA GLY A 49 -9.64 -9.14 -2.34
C GLY A 49 -8.96 -7.87 -2.84
N GLU A 50 -8.39 -7.05 -1.95
CA GLU A 50 -7.59 -5.85 -2.28
C GLU A 50 -6.40 -6.12 -3.22
N VAL A 51 -5.97 -5.03 -3.86
CA VAL A 51 -4.66 -4.87 -4.49
C VAL A 51 -3.60 -4.66 -3.40
N ALA A 52 -3.86 -3.70 -2.50
CA ALA A 52 -3.04 -3.31 -1.35
C ALA A 52 -3.93 -2.54 -0.36
N ASP A 53 -3.45 -2.28 0.86
CA ASP A 53 -4.24 -1.54 1.86
C ASP A 53 -4.46 -0.08 1.45
N LEU A 54 -3.42 0.55 0.88
CA LEU A 54 -3.51 1.85 0.22
C LEU A 54 -2.85 1.78 -1.16
N VAL A 55 -3.49 2.40 -2.14
CA VAL A 55 -2.96 2.56 -3.50
C VAL A 55 -2.79 4.04 -3.79
N ALA A 56 -1.55 4.47 -3.99
CA ALA A 56 -1.24 5.82 -4.43
C ALA A 56 -0.89 5.83 -5.91
N ILE A 57 -1.25 6.89 -6.62
CA ILE A 57 -1.04 7.00 -8.06
C ILE A 57 -0.50 8.39 -8.39
N ASP A 58 0.57 8.42 -9.18
CA ASP A 58 1.15 9.63 -9.75
C ASP A 58 1.09 9.56 -11.27
N ASN A 59 0.56 10.61 -11.90
CA ASN A 59 0.33 10.61 -13.35
C ASN A 59 1.22 11.66 -14.03
N SER A 60 2.23 11.19 -14.74
CA SER A 60 3.11 12.05 -15.54
C SER A 60 2.72 12.02 -17.02
N GLU A 61 3.51 12.70 -17.87
CA GLU A 61 3.28 12.76 -19.31
C GLU A 61 3.36 11.38 -19.99
N HIS A 62 4.31 10.53 -19.59
CA HIS A 62 4.61 9.28 -20.30
C HIS A 62 4.39 8.01 -19.46
N GLN A 63 4.28 8.16 -18.14
CA GLN A 63 4.12 7.03 -17.23
C GLN A 63 3.08 7.33 -16.14
N ILE A 64 2.44 6.26 -15.67
CA ILE A 64 1.61 6.25 -14.47
C ILE A 64 2.33 5.37 -13.45
N ASP A 65 2.67 5.94 -12.30
CA ASP A 65 3.33 5.23 -11.21
C ASP A 65 2.28 4.82 -10.19
N VAL A 66 2.15 3.51 -9.94
CA VAL A 66 1.21 2.93 -8.97
C VAL A 66 2.00 2.41 -7.78
N THR A 67 1.88 3.08 -6.64
CA THR A 67 2.54 2.68 -5.40
C THR A 67 1.57 1.90 -4.52
N LEU A 68 1.91 0.64 -4.26
CA LEU A 68 1.15 -0.30 -3.45
C LEU A 68 1.70 -0.33 -2.02
N TYR A 69 0.94 0.21 -1.08
CA TYR A 69 1.30 0.21 0.33
C TYR A 69 0.64 -0.98 1.02
N HIS A 70 1.46 -1.91 1.50
CA HIS A 70 1.01 -3.04 2.30
C HIS A 70 1.26 -2.75 3.77
N LEU A 71 0.19 -2.60 4.54
CA LEU A 71 0.21 -2.25 5.96
C LEU A 71 -0.02 -3.49 6.81
N LYS A 72 0.64 -3.54 7.97
CA LYS A 72 0.34 -4.57 8.95
C LYS A 72 0.37 -4.04 10.38
N TYR A 73 -0.59 -4.46 11.21
CA TYR A 73 -0.52 -4.23 12.64
C TYR A 73 0.75 -4.84 13.25
N ALA A 74 1.20 -4.25 14.35
CA ALA A 74 2.27 -4.80 15.16
C ALA A 74 1.73 -5.95 16.02
N LYS A 75 2.40 -7.09 16.02
CA LYS A 75 2.03 -8.23 16.85
C LYS A 75 2.10 -7.85 18.33
N GLY A 76 0.96 -7.96 19.02
CA GLY A 76 0.82 -7.52 20.41
C GLY A 76 0.81 -6.00 20.60
N GLY A 77 0.62 -5.22 19.53
CA GLY A 77 0.52 -3.75 19.57
C GLY A 77 1.83 -3.06 19.96
N LYS A 78 2.99 -3.71 19.77
CA LYS A 78 4.29 -3.21 20.23
C LYS A 78 5.37 -3.39 19.19
N VAL A 79 6.36 -2.51 19.22
CA VAL A 79 7.61 -2.68 18.48
C VAL A 79 8.41 -3.83 19.08
N THR A 80 8.74 -4.83 18.27
CA THR A 80 9.45 -6.04 18.66
C THR A 80 10.48 -6.45 17.59
N GLY A 81 11.38 -7.38 17.93
CA GLY A 81 12.27 -8.05 16.97
C GLY A 81 11.68 -9.32 16.37
N GLN A 82 10.35 -9.52 16.49
CA GLN A 82 9.69 -10.75 16.05
C GLN A 82 9.54 -10.74 14.53
N ILE A 83 10.15 -11.71 13.87
CA ILE A 83 10.08 -11.89 12.41
C ILE A 83 8.65 -12.14 11.92
N GLU A 84 7.76 -12.65 12.79
CA GLU A 84 6.37 -12.91 12.48
C GLU A 84 5.60 -11.65 12.05
N ASN A 85 6.07 -10.45 12.45
CA ASN A 85 5.53 -9.19 11.94
C ASN A 85 5.71 -9.06 10.41
N LEU A 86 6.70 -9.73 9.82
CA LEU A 86 7.07 -9.54 8.42
C LEU A 86 6.48 -10.60 7.49
N TYR A 87 6.19 -11.81 7.96
CA TYR A 87 5.80 -12.92 7.07
C TYR A 87 4.59 -12.58 6.19
N GLN A 88 3.51 -12.06 6.79
CA GLN A 88 2.30 -11.75 6.04
C GLN A 88 2.50 -10.59 5.07
N VAL A 89 3.09 -9.48 5.53
CA VAL A 89 3.25 -8.26 4.71
C VAL A 89 4.26 -8.45 3.58
N CYS A 90 5.33 -9.24 3.80
CA CYS A 90 6.24 -9.65 2.73
C CYS A 90 5.55 -10.56 1.72
N GLY A 91 4.70 -11.49 2.17
CA GLY A 91 3.90 -12.33 1.28
C GLY A 91 2.90 -11.52 0.44
N GLN A 92 2.24 -10.53 1.02
CA GLN A 92 1.37 -9.59 0.29
C GLN A 92 2.18 -8.83 -0.77
N ALA A 93 3.32 -8.25 -0.39
CA ALA A 93 4.23 -7.57 -1.31
C ALA A 93 4.62 -8.47 -2.49
N GLN A 94 5.13 -9.69 -2.25
CA GLN A 94 5.50 -10.62 -3.32
C GLN A 94 4.33 -10.98 -4.23
N LYS A 95 3.13 -11.22 -3.66
CA LYS A 95 1.93 -11.54 -4.45
C LYS A 95 1.49 -10.40 -5.37
N SER A 96 1.88 -9.15 -5.08
CA SER A 96 1.55 -7.98 -5.90
C SER A 96 2.24 -7.98 -7.26
N ILE A 97 3.27 -8.82 -7.48
CA ILE A 97 3.89 -9.05 -8.80
C ILE A 97 2.84 -9.32 -9.88
N ARG A 98 1.75 -10.03 -9.55
CA ARG A 98 0.68 -10.36 -10.50
C ARG A 98 0.10 -9.12 -11.20
N TRP A 99 0.04 -7.98 -10.49
CA TRP A 99 -0.59 -6.75 -11.01
C TRP A 99 0.18 -6.16 -12.18
N LYS A 100 1.48 -6.42 -12.27
CA LYS A 100 2.30 -6.05 -13.43
C LYS A 100 1.88 -6.78 -14.72
N TYR A 101 1.33 -8.00 -14.61
CA TYR A 101 1.08 -8.86 -15.78
C TYR A 101 -0.39 -8.99 -16.19
N VAL A 102 -1.33 -8.60 -15.34
CA VAL A 102 -2.78 -8.72 -15.65
C VAL A 102 -3.29 -7.65 -16.62
N GLY A 103 -2.45 -6.70 -17.01
CA GLY A 103 -2.74 -5.62 -17.96
C GLY A 103 -2.97 -4.27 -17.27
N GLY A 104 -2.48 -3.19 -17.89
CA GLY A 104 -2.39 -1.87 -17.26
C GLY A 104 -3.72 -1.28 -16.80
N ASN A 105 -4.82 -1.60 -17.50
CA ASN A 105 -6.15 -1.10 -17.13
C ASN A 105 -6.82 -1.86 -15.98
N LYS A 106 -6.37 -3.07 -15.63
CA LYS A 106 -7.07 -3.95 -14.68
C LYS A 106 -7.06 -3.41 -13.26
N VAL A 107 -5.97 -2.78 -12.84
CA VAL A 107 -5.89 -2.18 -11.49
C VAL A 107 -6.93 -1.07 -11.32
N PHE A 108 -7.10 -0.21 -12.34
CA PHE A 108 -8.11 0.85 -12.31
C PHE A 108 -9.55 0.31 -12.39
N GLN A 109 -9.79 -0.73 -13.21
CA GLN A 109 -11.08 -1.43 -13.23
C GLN A 109 -11.42 -2.00 -11.86
N HIS A 110 -10.42 -2.56 -11.16
CA HIS A 110 -10.59 -3.11 -9.82
C HIS A 110 -10.94 -2.02 -8.79
N ILE A 111 -10.19 -0.91 -8.79
CA ILE A 111 -10.44 0.26 -7.93
C ILE A 111 -11.87 0.78 -8.13
N LEU A 112 -12.29 1.04 -9.37
CA LEU A 112 -13.62 1.56 -9.70
C LEU A 112 -14.72 0.63 -9.20
N LYS A 113 -14.58 -0.69 -9.45
CA LYS A 113 -15.54 -1.70 -9.02
C LYS A 113 -15.66 -1.76 -7.49
N ARG A 114 -14.55 -1.65 -6.77
CA ARG A 114 -14.55 -1.70 -5.31
C ARG A 114 -15.14 -0.45 -4.68
N ASP A 115 -14.85 0.73 -5.24
CA ASP A 115 -15.47 1.98 -4.80
C ASP A 115 -17.00 1.94 -4.96
N GLU A 116 -17.48 1.48 -6.12
CA GLU A 116 -18.93 1.28 -6.38
C GLU A 116 -19.56 0.30 -5.38
N GLN A 117 -18.86 -0.81 -5.08
CA GLN A 117 -19.32 -1.80 -4.11
C GLN A 117 -19.34 -1.28 -2.66
N LYS A 118 -18.38 -0.44 -2.24
CA LYS A 118 -18.41 0.21 -0.93
C LYS A 118 -19.60 1.18 -0.84
N LYS A 119 -19.77 2.04 -1.85
CA LYS A 119 -20.86 3.02 -1.92
C LYS A 119 -22.25 2.37 -1.94
N SER A 120 -22.45 1.30 -2.71
CA SER A 120 -23.74 0.59 -2.74
C SER A 120 -24.13 -0.05 -1.40
N LYS A 121 -23.16 -0.28 -0.51
CA LYS A 121 -23.37 -0.75 0.87
C LYS A 121 -23.49 0.38 1.89
N GLY A 122 -23.62 1.64 1.44
CA GLY A 122 -23.72 2.81 2.32
C GLY A 122 -22.40 3.20 3.01
N LYS A 123 -21.25 2.68 2.56
CA LYS A 123 -19.93 3.04 3.07
C LYS A 123 -19.37 4.26 2.31
N SER A 124 -18.41 4.94 2.93
CA SER A 124 -17.65 6.03 2.29
C SER A 124 -16.90 5.54 1.04
N SER A 125 -16.59 6.47 0.15
CA SER A 125 -15.77 6.21 -1.04
C SER A 125 -14.40 5.64 -0.66
N SER A 126 -13.88 4.75 -1.51
CA SER A 126 -12.49 4.32 -1.48
C SER A 126 -11.54 5.43 -1.99
N LEU A 127 -12.03 6.38 -2.78
CA LEU A 127 -11.20 7.47 -3.30
C LEU A 127 -11.01 8.53 -2.21
N LEU A 128 -9.86 8.50 -1.55
CA LEU A 128 -9.48 9.48 -0.52
C LEU A 128 -9.00 10.80 -1.17
N LYS A 129 -8.36 10.71 -2.34
CA LYS A 129 -7.95 11.85 -3.17
C LYS A 129 -8.22 11.57 -4.65
N GLY A 130 -8.79 12.56 -5.34
CA GLY A 130 -9.28 12.47 -6.71
C GLY A 130 -10.72 11.95 -6.81
N ASN A 131 -11.19 11.74 -8.03
CA ASN A 131 -12.58 11.34 -8.30
C ASN A 131 -12.72 10.26 -9.38
N THR A 132 -13.92 9.68 -9.47
CA THR A 132 -14.22 8.55 -10.38
C THR A 132 -13.90 8.84 -11.84
N SER A 133 -14.16 10.07 -12.33
CA SER A 133 -13.90 10.43 -13.73
C SER A 133 -12.41 10.47 -14.05
N GLU A 134 -11.58 10.90 -13.10
CA GLU A 134 -10.12 10.90 -13.23
C GLU A 134 -9.56 9.48 -13.25
N ILE A 135 -10.07 8.59 -12.39
CA ILE A 135 -9.67 7.17 -12.40
C ILE A 135 -10.07 6.47 -13.72
N ILE A 136 -11.23 6.83 -14.29
CA ILE A 136 -11.64 6.35 -15.62
C ILE A 136 -10.64 6.81 -16.69
N LYS A 137 -10.20 8.07 -16.64
CA LYS A 137 -9.18 8.60 -17.56
C LYS A 137 -7.83 7.88 -17.40
N LEU A 138 -7.38 7.65 -16.17
CA LEU A 138 -6.15 6.89 -15.91
C LEU A 138 -6.22 5.47 -16.48
N ARG A 139 -7.37 4.80 -16.33
CA ARG A 139 -7.62 3.47 -16.93
C ARG A 139 -7.43 3.46 -18.44
N GLU A 140 -7.93 4.49 -19.13
CA GLU A 140 -7.81 4.63 -20.59
C GLU A 140 -6.37 4.94 -21.01
N GLU A 141 -5.67 5.81 -20.27
CA GLU A 141 -4.26 6.13 -20.49
C GLU A 141 -3.35 4.90 -20.28
N ALA A 142 -3.58 4.14 -19.22
CA ALA A 142 -2.84 2.91 -18.91
C ALA A 142 -3.07 1.76 -19.89
N SER A 143 -4.12 1.84 -20.72
CA SER A 143 -4.44 0.78 -21.68
C SER A 143 -3.48 0.77 -22.87
N ASN A 144 -3.09 1.94 -23.40
CA ASN A 144 -2.27 2.03 -24.62
C ASN A 144 -1.42 3.32 -24.75
N LYS A 145 -1.50 4.27 -23.81
CA LYS A 145 -0.87 5.59 -23.97
C LYS A 145 0.35 5.80 -23.07
N LYS A 146 0.31 5.28 -21.85
CA LYS A 146 1.34 5.48 -20.84
C LYS A 146 1.88 4.16 -20.32
N GLU A 147 3.16 4.15 -20.00
CA GLU A 147 3.79 3.03 -19.29
C GLU A 147 3.22 2.96 -17.87
N LEU A 148 2.83 1.78 -17.40
CA LEU A 148 2.42 1.59 -16.01
C LEU A 148 3.59 1.00 -15.22
N ARG A 149 4.03 1.73 -14.20
CA ARG A 149 5.08 1.29 -13.28
C ARG A 149 4.49 1.00 -11.91
N TYR A 150 5.06 0.00 -11.25
CA TYR A 150 4.64 -0.42 -9.94
C TYR A 150 5.77 -0.24 -8.94
N HIS A 151 5.41 0.28 -7.78
CA HIS A 151 6.26 0.43 -6.62
C HIS A 151 5.59 -0.25 -5.44
N ILE A 152 6.38 -0.83 -4.53
CA ILE A 152 5.85 -1.45 -3.32
C ILE A 152 6.43 -0.77 -2.09
N VAL A 153 5.58 -0.52 -1.11
CA VAL A 153 5.97 -0.05 0.20
C VAL A 153 5.41 -1.00 1.26
N ILE A 154 6.29 -1.66 1.99
CA ILE A 154 5.94 -2.43 3.19
C ILE A 154 5.90 -1.48 4.37
N VAL A 155 4.78 -1.43 5.09
CA VAL A 155 4.60 -0.63 6.29
C VAL A 155 4.41 -1.58 7.47
N GLN A 156 5.44 -1.69 8.31
CA GLN A 156 5.42 -2.58 9.47
C GLN A 156 5.97 -1.86 10.72
N PRO A 157 5.12 -1.18 11.50
CA PRO A 157 5.52 -0.48 12.72
C PRO A 157 5.97 -1.41 13.86
N GLY A 158 5.55 -2.68 13.86
CA GLY A 158 5.98 -3.69 14.82
C GLY A 158 7.47 -4.05 14.71
N MET A 159 8.15 -3.63 13.64
CA MET A 159 9.59 -3.68 13.46
C MET A 159 10.22 -2.33 13.81
N SER A 160 11.44 -2.34 14.37
CA SER A 160 12.31 -1.14 14.39
C SER A 160 13.50 -1.31 13.47
N LYS A 161 13.95 -0.20 12.87
CA LYS A 161 15.17 -0.19 12.06
C LYS A 161 16.39 -0.54 12.92
N SER A 162 16.47 0.00 14.13
CA SER A 162 17.57 -0.22 15.07
C SER A 162 17.66 -1.64 15.63
N LYS A 163 16.52 -2.34 15.83
CA LYS A 163 16.47 -3.71 16.39
C LYS A 163 16.15 -4.80 15.35
N CYS A 164 16.33 -4.50 14.07
CA CYS A 164 16.13 -5.45 12.99
C CYS A 164 17.11 -6.64 13.16
N SER A 165 16.58 -7.87 13.24
CA SER A 165 17.41 -9.08 13.37
C SER A 165 18.03 -9.50 12.02
N SER A 166 18.97 -10.46 12.04
CA SER A 166 19.53 -11.04 10.81
C SER A 166 18.45 -11.67 9.95
N GLU A 167 17.57 -12.45 10.55
CA GLU A 167 16.48 -13.16 9.87
C GLU A 167 15.49 -12.18 9.23
N MET A 168 15.17 -11.08 9.91
CA MET A 168 14.33 -10.03 9.37
C MET A 168 14.98 -9.36 8.14
N ARG A 169 16.29 -9.10 8.18
CA ARG A 169 17.04 -8.55 7.03
C ARG A 169 17.04 -9.52 5.86
N ILE A 170 17.25 -10.81 6.10
CA ILE A 170 17.24 -11.85 5.06
C ILE A 170 15.86 -11.91 4.40
N LEU A 171 14.79 -11.96 5.20
CA LEU A 171 13.42 -12.00 4.68
C LEU A 171 13.06 -10.77 3.84
N LEU A 172 13.40 -9.56 4.32
CA LEU A 172 13.20 -8.32 3.57
C LEU A 172 14.05 -8.29 2.29
N GLY A 173 15.33 -8.66 2.39
CA GLY A 173 16.24 -8.71 1.25
C GLY A 173 15.74 -9.65 0.16
N ASN A 174 15.32 -10.86 0.53
CA ASN A 174 14.71 -11.83 -0.39
C ASN A 174 13.43 -11.28 -1.03
N THR A 175 12.61 -10.57 -0.25
CA THR A 175 11.39 -9.93 -0.76
C THR A 175 11.71 -8.87 -1.81
N VAL A 176 12.67 -7.97 -1.52
CA VAL A 176 13.10 -6.96 -2.47
C VAL A 176 13.70 -7.60 -3.73
N GLN A 177 14.55 -8.61 -3.56
CA GLN A 177 15.20 -9.31 -4.67
C GLN A 177 14.18 -9.97 -5.59
N VAL A 178 13.20 -10.70 -5.04
CA VAL A 178 12.13 -11.35 -5.82
C VAL A 178 11.30 -10.32 -6.60
N LEU A 179 10.91 -9.21 -5.97
CA LEU A 179 10.15 -8.14 -6.62
C LEU A 179 10.93 -7.49 -7.77
N HIS A 180 12.22 -7.25 -7.56
CA HIS A 180 13.10 -6.66 -8.56
C HIS A 180 13.37 -7.63 -9.72
N GLU A 181 13.79 -8.85 -9.44
CA GLU A 181 14.18 -9.84 -10.47
C GLU A 181 12.99 -10.30 -11.31
N MET A 182 11.85 -10.58 -10.67
CA MET A 182 10.69 -11.06 -11.41
C MET A 182 10.01 -9.93 -12.16
N ALA A 183 9.84 -8.78 -11.52
CA ALA A 183 8.91 -7.76 -11.98
C ALA A 183 9.53 -6.37 -12.14
N ASN A 184 10.83 -6.16 -11.93
CA ASN A 184 11.45 -4.82 -11.93
C ASN A 184 10.66 -3.80 -11.08
N ILE A 185 10.20 -4.23 -9.91
CA ILE A 185 9.46 -3.41 -8.94
C ILE A 185 10.41 -3.08 -7.79
N ASP A 186 10.63 -1.80 -7.49
CA ASP A 186 11.34 -1.42 -6.26
C ASP A 186 10.43 -1.60 -5.04
N CYS A 187 11.08 -1.93 -3.93
CA CYS A 187 10.42 -2.15 -2.65
C CYS A 187 11.10 -1.31 -1.57
N ARG A 188 10.28 -0.54 -0.84
CA ARG A 188 10.71 0.27 0.30
C ARG A 188 10.03 -0.24 1.56
N VAL A 189 10.63 0.05 2.71
CA VAL A 189 10.10 -0.34 4.02
C VAL A 189 9.96 0.90 4.88
N ILE A 190 8.80 1.05 5.50
CA ILE A 190 8.51 2.02 6.54
C ILE A 190 8.29 1.26 7.84
N CYS A 191 9.08 1.55 8.87
CA CYS A 191 8.97 0.90 10.17
C CYS A 191 9.15 1.90 11.31
N SER A 192 9.18 1.42 12.55
CA SER A 192 9.54 2.25 13.71
C SER A 192 11.03 2.56 13.72
N GLU A 193 11.41 3.61 14.44
CA GLU A 193 12.82 3.95 14.73
C GLU A 193 13.58 2.81 15.45
#